data_AF-A0A0D2MZA9-F1
#
_entry.id   AF-A0A0D2MZA9-F1
#
_cell.length_a   1.000
_cell.length_b   1.000
_cell.length_c   1.000
_cell.angle_alpha   90.00
_cell.angle_beta   90.00
_cell.angle_gamma   90.00
#
_symmetry.space_group_name_H-M   'P 1'
#
loop_
_entity.id
_entity.type
_entity.pdbx_description
1 polymer ?
#
loop_
_entity_poly.entity_id
_entity_poly.type
_entity_poly.pdbx_seq_one_letter_code
_entity_poly.pdbx_strand_id
1 'polypeptide(L)'
;MDCPSHFLLQITLKTEGRPDIRFLANSYVDGQRTFFADTALPKDTPGGLMSDLRQRELIDLRVTDNKTRKGNERIYDFDVYNDLGTDKDVRPVVGGSSEYPYPRRLRTGRRLYPGDPPVYEAR
;
A
#
# COMPACT_ATOMS: atom_id res chain seq x y z
N MET A 1 13.89 -16.54 0.33
CA MET A 1 14.27 -16.62 -1.09
C MET A 1 13.83 -15.31 -1.72
N ASP A 2 14.76 -14.42 -2.03
CA ASP A 2 14.44 -13.20 -2.78
C ASP A 2 14.10 -13.62 -4.20
N CYS A 3 12.84 -13.44 -4.60
CA CYS A 3 12.48 -13.49 -6.01
C CYS A 3 13.06 -12.22 -6.65
N PRO A 4 13.79 -12.30 -7.78
CA PRO A 4 14.34 -11.11 -8.40
C PRO A 4 13.21 -10.18 -8.86
N SER A 5 13.10 -9.03 -8.20
CA SER A 5 12.14 -8.00 -8.56
C SER A 5 12.58 -7.32 -9.85
N HIS A 6 11.68 -7.21 -10.83
CA HIS A 6 11.93 -6.50 -12.08
C HIS A 6 11.05 -5.25 -12.16
N PHE A 7 11.55 -4.17 -12.75
CA PHE A 7 10.76 -2.97 -12.97
C PHE A 7 10.05 -3.04 -14.33
N LEU A 8 8.72 -3.19 -14.31
CA LEU A 8 7.90 -3.23 -15.51
C LEU A 8 7.44 -1.82 -15.87
N LEU A 9 7.85 -1.34 -17.05
CA LEU A 9 7.41 -0.05 -17.57
C LEU A 9 6.01 -0.14 -18.19
N GLN A 10 5.86 -1.01 -19.19
CA GLN A 10 4.61 -1.15 -19.94
C GLN A 10 4.52 -2.50 -20.65
N ILE A 11 3.31 -2.90 -20.99
CA ILE A 11 3.01 -4.01 -21.91
C ILE A 11 2.18 -3.44 -23.06
N THR A 12 2.52 -3.77 -24.30
CA THR A 12 1.74 -3.37 -25.49
C THR A 12 1.30 -4.61 -26.25
N LEU A 13 -0.01 -4.72 -26.48
CA LEU A 13 -0.59 -5.75 -27.33
C LEU A 13 -0.82 -5.15 -28.72
N LYS A 14 -0.14 -5.73 -29.71
CA LYS A 14 -0.31 -5.38 -31.12
C LYS A 14 -1.58 -6.03 -31.65
N THR A 15 -2.44 -5.25 -32.28
CA THR A 15 -3.72 -5.73 -32.81
C THR A 15 -3.85 -5.40 -34.29
N GLU A 16 -4.23 -6.38 -35.11
CA GLU A 16 -4.46 -6.16 -36.53
C GLU A 16 -5.80 -5.43 -36.76
N GLY A 17 -5.79 -4.37 -37.58
CA GLY A 17 -6.99 -3.60 -37.93
C GLY A 17 -7.61 -2.80 -36.77
N ARG A 18 -6.93 -2.70 -35.62
CA ARG A 18 -7.37 -1.95 -34.43
C ARG A 18 -6.18 -1.22 -33.79
N PRO A 19 -6.39 -0.15 -33.02
CA PRO A 19 -5.32 0.48 -32.27
C PRO A 19 -4.75 -0.46 -31.20
N ASP A 20 -3.42 -0.45 -31.06
CA ASP A 20 -2.70 -1.20 -30.04
C ASP A 20 -3.23 -0.90 -28.63
N ILE A 21 -3.30 -1.93 -27.79
CA ILE A 21 -3.70 -1.80 -26.39
C ILE A 21 -2.44 -1.68 -25.54
N ARG A 22 -2.37 -0.62 -24.71
CA ARG A 22 -1.22 -0.34 -23.85
C ARG A 22 -1.60 -0.49 -22.38
N PHE A 23 -0.79 -1.22 -21.63
CA PHE A 23 -0.88 -1.34 -20.18
C PHE A 23 0.31 -0.61 -19.58
N LEU A 24 0.08 0.56 -18.99
CA LEU A 24 1.11 1.30 -18.28
C LEU A 24 1.26 0.69 -16.87
N ALA A 25 2.47 0.26 -16.53
CA ALA A 25 2.75 -0.43 -15.27
C ALA A 25 3.53 0.46 -14.29
N ASN A 26 4.70 0.95 -14.70
CA ASN A 26 5.62 1.75 -13.88
C ASN A 26 5.78 1.22 -12.43
N SER A 27 5.97 -0.09 -12.31
CA SER A 27 5.97 -0.76 -11.01
C SER A 27 7.00 -1.88 -10.97
N TYR A 28 7.60 -2.08 -9.80
CA TYR A 28 8.28 -3.34 -9.48
C TYR A 28 7.27 -4.48 -9.48
N VAL A 29 7.66 -5.61 -10.04
CA VAL A 29 6.88 -6.85 -10.12
C VAL A 29 7.64 -7.92 -9.34
N ASP A 30 6.95 -8.44 -8.33
CA ASP A 30 7.31 -9.61 -7.54
C ASP A 30 6.03 -10.44 -7.41
N GLY A 31 6.05 -11.68 -7.88
CA GLY A 31 4.88 -12.55 -7.98
C GLY A 31 3.79 -12.09 -8.98
N GLN A 32 2.56 -12.55 -8.75
CA GLN A 32 1.41 -12.26 -9.61
C GLN A 32 0.89 -10.84 -9.38
N ARG A 33 0.69 -10.09 -10.46
CA ARG A 33 0.28 -8.68 -10.43
C ARG A 33 -0.75 -8.39 -11.52
N THR A 34 -1.67 -7.47 -11.22
CA THR A 34 -2.72 -7.02 -12.15
C THR A 34 -2.41 -5.61 -12.65
N PHE A 35 -2.52 -5.40 -13.96
CA PHE A 35 -2.37 -4.10 -14.61
C PHE A 35 -3.57 -3.82 -15.52
N PHE A 36 -4.02 -2.58 -15.59
CA PHE A 36 -5.18 -2.15 -16.39
C PHE A 36 -4.72 -1.23 -17.52
N ALA A 37 -5.38 -1.32 -18.67
CA ALA A 37 -5.03 -0.53 -19.87
C ALA A 37 -5.73 0.83 -19.93
N ASP A 38 -6.88 0.99 -19.26
CA ASP A 38 -7.76 2.14 -19.41
C ASP A 38 -8.21 2.71 -18.06
N THR A 39 -8.64 3.96 -18.07
CA THR A 39 -9.20 4.67 -16.93
C THR A 39 -10.72 4.61 -16.96
N ALA A 40 -11.33 4.05 -15.91
CA ALA A 40 -12.78 4.00 -15.75
C ALA A 40 -13.20 4.35 -14.33
N LEU A 41 -14.34 5.04 -14.20
CA LEU A 41 -15.02 5.15 -12.91
C LEU A 41 -15.52 3.77 -12.47
N PRO A 42 -15.77 3.55 -11.16
CA PRO A 42 -16.33 2.29 -10.69
C PRO A 42 -17.61 1.90 -11.43
N LYS A 43 -18.56 2.83 -11.62
CA LYS A 43 -19.81 2.55 -12.34
C LYS A 43 -19.63 2.17 -13.82
N ASP A 44 -18.52 2.58 -14.43
CA ASP A 44 -18.22 2.36 -15.85
C ASP A 44 -17.26 1.18 -16.05
N THR A 45 -16.83 0.51 -14.97
CA THR A 45 -15.95 -0.66 -15.06
C THR A 45 -16.74 -1.87 -15.60
N PRO A 46 -16.29 -2.52 -16.69
CA PRO A 46 -16.94 -3.72 -17.20
C PRO A 46 -17.12 -4.79 -16.11
N GLY A 47 -18.30 -5.43 -16.09
CA GLY A 47 -18.68 -6.35 -15.00
C GLY A 47 -17.64 -7.42 -14.70
N GLY A 48 -17.04 -8.03 -15.73
CA GLY A 48 -16.00 -9.05 -15.57
C GLY A 48 -14.69 -8.56 -14.95
N LEU A 49 -14.41 -7.25 -14.99
CA LEU A 49 -13.21 -6.66 -14.37
C LEU A 49 -13.50 -6.17 -12.94
N MET A 50 -14.77 -5.84 -12.63
CA MET A 50 -15.14 -5.19 -11.39
C MET A 50 -14.91 -6.08 -10.16
N SER A 51 -15.62 -7.20 -10.08
CA SER A 51 -15.62 -8.06 -8.88
C SER A 51 -14.30 -8.80 -8.71
N ASP A 52 -13.69 -9.22 -9.82
CA ASP A 52 -12.58 -10.17 -9.79
C ASP A 52 -11.20 -9.54 -9.79
N LEU A 53 -11.05 -8.34 -10.36
CA LEU A 53 -9.74 -7.72 -10.52
C LEU A 53 -9.68 -6.39 -9.78
N ARG A 54 -10.63 -5.48 -10.05
CA ARG A 54 -10.63 -4.15 -9.42
C ARG A 54 -10.84 -4.22 -7.92
N GLN A 55 -11.84 -4.98 -7.46
CA GLN A 55 -12.12 -5.12 -6.03
C GLN A 55 -11.00 -5.89 -5.30
N ARG A 56 -10.49 -6.98 -5.89
CA ARG A 56 -9.40 -7.76 -5.29
C ARG A 56 -8.12 -6.93 -5.13
N GLU A 57 -7.68 -6.22 -6.17
CA GLU A 57 -6.50 -5.35 -6.07
C GLU A 57 -6.72 -4.26 -5.00
N LEU A 58 -7.92 -3.68 -4.89
CA LEU A 58 -8.21 -2.70 -3.83
C LEU A 58 -8.15 -3.30 -2.42
N ILE A 59 -8.58 -4.55 -2.24
CA ILE A 59 -8.49 -5.26 -0.95
C ILE A 59 -7.03 -5.52 -0.59
N ASP A 60 -6.24 -6.03 -1.54
CA ASP A 60 -4.82 -6.33 -1.35
C ASP A 60 -4.01 -5.08 -0.99
N LEU A 61 -4.38 -3.92 -1.57
CA LEU A 61 -3.78 -2.62 -1.25
C LEU A 61 -4.18 -2.10 0.15
N ARG A 62 -5.25 -2.60 0.77
CA ARG A 62 -5.82 -2.06 2.02
C ARG A 62 -5.76 -3.03 3.20
N VAL A 63 -4.91 -4.06 3.13
CA VAL A 63 -4.80 -5.05 4.19
C VAL A 63 -4.39 -4.39 5.52
N THR A 64 -5.34 -4.34 6.45
CA THR A 64 -5.12 -3.93 7.84
C THR A 64 -4.75 -5.16 8.65
N ASP A 65 -3.45 -5.48 8.68
CA ASP A 65 -2.90 -6.49 9.56
C ASP A 65 -1.94 -5.88 10.58
N ASN A 66 -1.63 -6.66 11.63
CA ASN A 66 -0.70 -6.24 12.66
C ASN A 66 0.77 -6.59 12.36
N LYS A 67 1.12 -6.78 11.08
CA LYS A 67 2.46 -7.17 10.68
C LYS A 67 3.31 -5.95 10.34
N THR A 68 4.61 -6.08 10.60
CA THR A 68 5.62 -5.16 10.12
C THR A 68 5.64 -5.17 8.59
N ARG A 69 5.63 -3.98 8.00
CA ARG A 69 5.66 -3.82 6.55
C ARG A 69 7.04 -4.17 5.98
N LYS A 70 7.04 -4.82 4.82
CA LYS A 70 8.25 -5.18 4.07
C LYS A 70 8.48 -4.23 2.91
N GLY A 71 9.72 -4.13 2.44
CA GLY A 71 10.10 -3.17 1.39
C GLY A 71 9.41 -3.38 0.04
N ASN A 72 8.94 -4.60 -0.27
CA ASN A 72 8.22 -4.93 -1.50
C ASN A 72 6.69 -4.94 -1.35
N GLU A 73 6.16 -4.69 -0.15
CA GLU A 73 4.72 -4.66 0.08
C GLU A 73 4.09 -3.36 -0.42
N ARG A 74 2.90 -3.47 -1.03
CA ARG A 74 2.12 -2.34 -1.56
C ARG A 74 0.89 -2.05 -0.70
N ILE A 75 0.96 -2.38 0.59
CA ILE A 75 -0.18 -2.27 1.48
C ILE A 75 -0.20 -0.88 2.11
N TYR A 76 -1.26 -0.13 1.84
CA TYR A 76 -1.50 1.21 2.35
C TYR A 76 -2.48 1.16 3.52
N ASP A 77 -1.95 1.42 4.70
CA ASP A 77 -2.72 1.55 5.94
C ASP A 77 -2.17 2.74 6.74
N PHE A 78 -2.91 3.17 7.75
CA PHE A 78 -2.67 4.43 8.45
C PHE A 78 -2.38 4.26 9.93
N ASP A 79 -1.54 5.13 10.47
CA ASP A 79 -1.19 5.16 11.89
C ASP A 79 -0.97 6.59 12.41
N VAL A 80 -0.84 6.74 13.74
CA VAL A 80 -0.42 7.97 14.43
C VAL A 80 1.08 8.22 14.30
N TYR A 81 1.50 9.44 14.63
CA TYR A 81 2.92 9.75 14.86
C TYR A 81 3.31 9.34 16.29
N ASN A 82 3.48 8.04 16.49
CA ASN A 82 4.08 7.43 17.69
C ASN A 82 5.51 6.92 17.43
N ASP A 83 6.08 7.23 16.27
CA ASP A 83 7.41 6.80 15.80
C ASP A 83 8.49 7.90 15.91
N LEU A 84 8.11 9.08 16.39
CA LEU A 84 9.01 10.22 16.58
C LEU A 84 9.84 10.11 17.85
N GLY A 85 9.23 9.63 18.95
CA GLY A 85 9.86 9.46 20.26
C GLY A 85 10.43 8.06 20.49
N THR A 86 11.16 7.90 21.59
CA THR A 86 11.68 6.62 22.08
C THR A 86 11.44 6.49 23.59
N ASP A 87 11.86 5.37 24.19
CA ASP A 87 11.92 5.19 25.65
C ASP A 87 12.83 6.21 26.36
N LYS A 88 13.81 6.77 25.64
CA LYS A 88 14.78 7.75 26.16
C LYS A 88 14.49 9.20 25.73
N ASP A 89 13.87 9.40 24.57
CA ASP A 89 13.46 10.70 24.04
C ASP A 89 11.93 10.74 23.92
N VAL A 90 11.27 11.05 25.05
CA VAL A 90 9.82 11.01 25.16
C VAL A 90 9.20 12.20 24.41
N ARG A 91 8.38 11.90 23.40
CA ARG A 91 7.64 12.90 22.61
C ARG A 91 6.16 12.54 22.63
N PRO A 92 5.23 13.49 22.72
CA PRO A 92 3.81 13.16 22.69
C PRO A 92 3.45 12.45 21.39
N VAL A 93 2.56 11.46 21.48
CA VAL A 93 1.93 10.86 20.29
C VAL A 93 1.03 11.90 19.66
N VAL A 94 1.18 12.09 18.35
CA VAL A 94 0.41 13.10 17.61
C VAL A 94 -0.53 12.43 16.61
N GLY A 95 -1.80 12.82 16.64
CA GLY A 95 -2.90 12.26 15.86
C GLY A 95 -3.79 11.32 16.69
N GLY A 96 -5.09 11.28 16.38
CA GLY A 96 -6.05 10.38 17.03
C GLY A 96 -6.57 10.83 18.39
N SER A 97 -6.14 11.99 18.89
CA SER A 97 -6.72 12.67 20.04
C SER A 97 -7.17 14.08 19.67
N SER A 98 -8.07 14.65 20.47
CA SER A 98 -8.47 16.06 20.35
C SER A 98 -7.41 17.02 20.89
N GLU A 99 -6.55 16.56 21.82
CA GLU A 99 -5.47 17.35 22.42
C GLU A 99 -4.30 17.53 21.44
N TYR A 100 -3.95 16.49 20.69
CA TYR A 100 -2.89 16.49 19.67
C TYR A 100 -3.45 16.05 18.31
N PRO A 101 -4.32 16.86 17.67
CA PRO A 101 -4.85 16.50 16.36
C PRO A 101 -3.76 16.60 15.30
N TYR A 102 -3.68 15.60 14.42
CA TYR A 102 -2.71 15.58 13.33
C TYR A 102 -3.12 14.60 12.23
N PRO A 103 -2.75 14.85 10.96
CA PRO A 103 -2.92 13.88 9.89
C PRO A 103 -2.32 12.51 10.25
N ARG A 104 -2.89 11.44 9.68
CA ARG A 104 -2.30 10.11 9.78
C ARG A 104 -1.09 9.99 8.86
N ARG A 105 -0.17 9.10 9.22
CA ARG A 105 0.96 8.67 8.37
C ARG A 105 0.74 7.24 7.87
N LEU A 106 1.60 6.77 6.97
CA LEU A 106 1.62 5.37 6.55
C LEU A 106 2.06 4.47 7.71
N ARG A 107 1.26 3.44 7.98
CA ARG A 107 1.56 2.42 8.98
C ARG A 107 2.79 1.60 8.57
N THR A 108 3.71 1.41 9.50
CA THR A 108 4.91 0.55 9.32
C THR A 108 4.83 -0.74 10.13
N GLY A 109 4.08 -0.75 11.24
CA GLY A 109 3.81 -1.95 12.03
C GLY A 109 5.04 -2.55 12.71
N ARG A 110 6.11 -1.79 12.90
CA ARG A 110 7.29 -2.22 13.68
C ARG A 110 6.87 -2.46 15.13
N ARG A 111 7.68 -3.25 15.83
CA ARG A 111 7.47 -3.52 17.26
C ARG A 111 7.46 -2.21 18.05
N LEU A 112 6.71 -2.19 19.14
CA LEU A 112 6.75 -1.07 20.08
C LEU A 112 7.95 -1.21 21.02
N TYR A 113 8.46 -0.08 21.54
CA TYR A 113 9.38 -0.11 22.68
C TYR A 113 8.68 -0.73 23.91
N PRO A 114 9.42 -1.47 24.76
CA PRO A 114 8.88 -1.96 26.03
C PRO A 114 8.38 -0.78 26.89
N GLY A 115 7.18 -0.92 27.48
CA GLY A 115 6.56 0.09 28.33
C GLY A 115 5.19 -0.39 28.83
N ASP A 116 4.62 0.31 29.82
CA ASP A 116 3.29 0.02 30.37
C ASP A 116 2.39 1.27 30.37
N PRO A 117 1.51 1.45 29.36
CA PRO A 117 1.39 0.64 28.15
C PRO A 117 2.52 0.91 27.14
N PRO A 118 2.78 -0.01 26.19
CA PRO A 118 3.70 0.25 25.09
C PRO A 118 3.06 1.21 24.10
N VAL A 119 3.70 2.37 23.86
CA VAL A 119 3.12 3.45 23.03
C VAL A 119 3.96 3.74 21.79
N TYR A 120 5.29 3.79 21.92
CA TYR A 120 6.18 4.24 20.86
C TYR A 120 6.58 3.13 19.91
N GLU A 121 6.44 3.36 18.61
CA GLU A 121 6.96 2.46 17.59
C GLU A 121 8.48 2.53 17.54
N ALA A 122 9.14 1.37 17.57
CA ALA A 122 10.58 1.29 17.48
C ALA A 122 11.08 1.76 16.11
N ARG A 123 12.26 2.38 16.11
CA ARG A 123 13.00 2.68 14.88
C ARG A 123 13.67 1.44 14.30
#